data_AF-A0A8I6WF42-F1
#
_entry.id   AF-A0A8I6WF42-F1
#
_cell.length_a   1.000
_cell.length_b   1.000
_cell.length_c   1.000
_cell.angle_alpha   90.00
_cell.angle_beta   90.00
_cell.angle_gamma   90.00
#
_symmetry.space_group_name_H-M   'P 1'
#
loop_
_entity.id
_entity.type
_entity.pdbx_description
1 polymer ?
#
loop_
_entity_poly.entity_id
_entity_poly.type
_entity_poly.pdbx_seq_one_letter_code
_entity_poly.pdbx_strand_id
1 'polypeptide(L)'
;MSLPCSDQRIRPKKMKSACMPRGVEAVRCWCGDLCKVKEVTDFSDLLGMKFFMCANYEFDPAESISAYIRSPSPPPLCMYYLWIDMEMPDWAVIEIRERGRRAWASLDLEERCEKAEAEEKAA
;
A
#
# COMPACT_ATOMS: atom_id res chain seq x y z
N MET A 1 13.06 19.03 7.01
CA MET A 1 13.89 17.93 6.48
C MET A 1 13.02 17.18 5.49
N SER A 2 13.32 17.25 4.20
CA SER A 2 12.58 16.54 3.16
C SER A 2 12.82 15.04 3.33
N LEU A 3 11.77 14.25 3.55
CA LEU A 3 11.89 12.80 3.51
C LEU A 3 12.62 12.39 2.23
N PRO A 4 13.57 11.43 2.27
CA PRO A 4 14.23 10.97 1.07
C PRO A 4 13.18 10.45 0.10
N CYS A 5 13.02 11.18 -1.00
CA CYS A 5 12.14 10.82 -2.10
C CYS A 5 12.50 9.40 -2.55
N SER A 6 11.48 8.56 -2.72
CA SER A 6 11.63 7.26 -3.37
C SER A 6 12.54 6.22 -2.66
N ASP A 7 12.45 6.02 -1.34
CA ASP A 7 13.12 4.86 -0.70
C ASP A 7 12.53 3.55 -1.23
N GLN A 8 13.23 2.87 -2.14
CA GLN A 8 12.67 1.68 -2.79
C GLN A 8 12.41 0.51 -1.82
N ARG A 9 12.94 0.56 -0.58
CA ARG A 9 12.74 -0.49 0.43
C ARG A 9 11.33 -0.52 0.99
N ILE A 10 10.63 0.61 1.03
CA ILE A 10 9.30 0.78 1.66
C ILE A 10 8.22 0.96 0.59
N ARG A 11 8.44 0.41 -0.61
CA ARG A 11 7.53 0.57 -1.74
C ARG A 11 6.26 -0.29 -1.55
N PRO A 12 5.05 0.31 -1.52
CA PRO A 12 3.80 -0.45 -1.51
C PRO A 12 3.63 -1.21 -2.82
N LYS A 13 3.19 -2.48 -2.75
CA LYS A 13 2.90 -3.31 -3.93
C LYS A 13 1.44 -3.25 -4.34
N LYS A 14 0.53 -3.14 -3.37
CA LYS A 14 -0.92 -3.06 -3.59
C LYS A 14 -1.42 -1.68 -3.22
N MET A 15 -2.04 -1.03 -4.18
CA MET A 15 -2.51 0.34 -4.05
C MET A 15 -3.70 0.59 -4.97
N LYS A 16 -4.51 1.59 -4.63
CA LYS A 16 -5.62 2.07 -5.45
C LYS A 16 -5.51 3.57 -5.67
N SER A 17 -6.15 4.07 -6.72
CA SER A 17 -6.31 5.51 -6.91
C SER A 17 -7.13 6.10 -5.77
N ALA A 18 -6.68 7.23 -5.25
CA ALA A 18 -7.31 7.91 -4.13
C ALA A 18 -7.49 9.40 -4.42
N CYS A 19 -8.45 10.02 -3.74
CA CYS A 19 -8.66 11.46 -3.82
C CYS A 19 -7.55 12.21 -3.08
N MET A 20 -7.25 13.42 -3.55
CA MET A 20 -6.32 14.31 -2.90
C MET A 20 -6.87 14.75 -1.53
N PRO A 21 -6.08 14.67 -0.45
CA PRO A 21 -6.50 15.19 0.84
C PRO A 21 -6.65 16.72 0.80
N ARG A 22 -7.59 17.25 1.57
CA ARG A 22 -7.86 18.69 1.63
C ARG A 22 -6.65 19.43 2.21
N GLY A 23 -6.24 20.51 1.56
CA GLY A 23 -5.15 21.37 2.04
C GLY A 23 -3.74 20.88 1.68
N VAL A 24 -3.62 19.80 0.90
CA VAL A 24 -2.32 19.35 0.36
C VAL A 24 -2.24 19.74 -1.11
N GLU A 25 -1.16 20.41 -1.48
CA GLU A 25 -0.89 20.76 -2.88
C GLU A 25 -0.32 19.58 -3.66
N ALA A 26 -0.73 19.45 -4.92
CA ALA A 26 -0.19 18.44 -5.82
C ALA A 26 1.29 18.71 -6.09
N VAL A 27 2.13 17.71 -5.84
CA VAL A 27 3.56 17.78 -6.19
C VAL A 27 3.79 17.36 -7.64
N ARG A 28 4.85 17.90 -8.25
CA ARG A 28 5.34 17.48 -9.56
C ARG A 28 6.44 16.44 -9.39
N CYS A 29 6.39 15.40 -10.22
CA CYS A 29 7.47 14.42 -10.29
C CYS A 29 8.67 14.96 -11.08
N TRP A 30 9.74 14.16 -11.20
CA TRP A 30 10.92 14.50 -12.01
C TRP A 30 10.62 14.69 -13.50
N CYS A 31 9.49 14.18 -14.00
CA CYS A 31 9.03 14.43 -15.37
C CYS A 31 8.38 15.80 -15.56
N GLY A 32 8.11 16.55 -14.48
CA GLY A 32 7.40 17.82 -14.52
C GLY A 32 5.87 17.69 -14.47
N ASP A 33 5.32 16.50 -14.70
CA ASP A 33 3.88 16.23 -14.59
C ASP A 33 3.40 16.17 -13.14
N LEU A 34 2.12 16.46 -12.93
CA LEU A 34 1.46 16.34 -11.63
C LEU A 34 1.37 14.87 -11.21
N CYS A 35 1.72 14.60 -9.95
CA CYS A 35 1.62 13.26 -9.38
C CYS A 35 0.16 12.84 -9.15
N LYS A 36 -0.09 11.55 -9.37
CA LYS A 36 -1.32 10.87 -8.94
C LYS A 36 -1.26 10.63 -7.43
N VAL A 37 -2.42 10.62 -6.77
CA VAL A 37 -2.53 10.19 -5.38
C VAL A 37 -2.96 8.72 -5.34
N LYS A 38 -2.21 7.92 -4.61
CA LYS A 38 -2.49 6.50 -4.39
C LYS A 38 -2.64 6.23 -2.91
N GLU A 39 -3.49 5.27 -2.58
CA GLU A 39 -3.68 4.75 -1.23
C GLU A 39 -3.24 3.30 -1.18
N VAL A 40 -2.49 2.94 -0.14
CA VAL A 40 -2.05 1.57 0.09
C VAL A 40 -3.23 0.70 0.52
N THR A 41 -3.39 -0.43 -0.15
CA THR A 41 -4.41 -1.45 0.17
C THR A 41 -3.79 -2.74 0.69
N ASP A 42 -2.47 -2.80 0.79
CA ASP A 42 -1.79 -3.94 1.38
C ASP A 42 -2.02 -3.98 2.90
N PHE A 43 -2.26 -5.16 3.43
CA PHE A 43 -2.52 -5.35 4.85
C PHE A 43 -1.19 -5.40 5.61
N SER A 44 -0.64 -4.23 5.88
CA SER A 44 0.65 -4.00 6.55
C SER A 44 0.61 -2.69 7.35
N ASP A 45 1.73 -2.31 7.97
CA ASP A 45 1.88 -1.04 8.70
C ASP A 45 1.78 0.21 7.82
N LEU A 46 1.44 0.05 6.53
CA LEU A 46 1.21 1.13 5.59
C LEU A 46 -0.26 1.20 5.15
N LEU A 47 -1.13 0.32 5.65
CA LEU A 47 -2.53 0.24 5.23
C LEU A 47 -3.23 1.60 5.34
N GLY A 48 -3.88 2.02 4.26
CA GLY A 48 -4.64 3.27 4.24
C GLY A 48 -3.81 4.54 4.07
N MET A 49 -2.48 4.45 4.17
CA MET A 49 -1.58 5.59 3.94
C MET A 49 -1.61 6.03 2.48
N LYS A 50 -1.53 7.34 2.27
CA LYS A 50 -1.54 7.97 0.96
C LYS A 50 -0.20 8.54 0.57
N PHE A 51 0.06 8.50 -0.72
CA PHE A 51 1.30 8.99 -1.29
C PHE A 51 1.09 9.50 -2.72
N PHE A 52 1.96 10.42 -3.12
CA PHE A 52 2.10 10.86 -4.49
C PHE A 52 2.92 9.86 -5.29
N MET A 53 2.50 9.59 -6.51
CA MET A 53 3.17 8.69 -7.46
C MET A 53 3.18 9.32 -8.86
N CYS A 54 4.27 9.13 -9.61
CA CYS A 54 4.29 9.52 -11.02
C CYS A 54 3.26 8.75 -11.87
N ALA A 55 2.73 9.38 -12.92
CA ALA A 55 1.86 8.71 -13.88
C ALA A 55 2.59 7.63 -14.73
N ASN A 56 3.91 7.80 -14.96
CA ASN A 56 4.77 6.87 -15.69
C ASN A 56 5.58 5.97 -14.73
N TYR A 57 4.93 5.46 -13.69
CA TYR A 57 5.55 4.60 -12.68
C TYR A 57 5.53 3.14 -13.14
N GLU A 58 6.66 2.43 -12.99
CA GLU A 58 6.87 1.06 -13.51
C GLU A 58 5.80 0.04 -13.09
N PHE A 59 5.21 0.22 -11.91
CA PHE A 59 4.27 -0.72 -11.30
C PHE A 59 2.85 -0.17 -11.18
N ASP A 60 2.54 1.01 -11.76
CA ASP A 60 1.15 1.41 -11.98
C ASP A 60 0.69 0.66 -13.24
N PRO A 61 -0.31 -0.24 -13.17
CA PRO A 61 -0.77 -0.94 -14.35
C PRO A 61 -1.14 0.10 -15.41
N ALA A 62 -0.47 0.03 -16.56
CA ALA A 62 -0.75 0.95 -17.64
C ALA A 62 -2.22 0.78 -18.02
N GLU A 63 -2.96 1.89 -18.01
CA GLU A 63 -4.26 1.89 -18.69
C GLU A 63 -4.02 1.38 -20.12
N SER A 64 -4.96 0.60 -20.66
CA SER A 64 -4.82 0.04 -21.99
C SER A 64 -4.85 1.19 -23.01
N ILE A 65 -3.69 1.77 -23.29
CA ILE A 65 -3.54 2.79 -24.31
C ILE A 65 -3.61 2.08 -25.66
N SER A 66 -4.50 2.57 -26.53
CA SER A 66 -4.60 2.11 -27.91
C SER A 66 -3.22 2.09 -28.59
N ALA A 67 -2.92 1.02 -29.33
CA ALA A 67 -1.65 0.88 -30.04
C ALA A 67 -1.35 2.05 -31.00
N TYR A 68 -2.39 2.75 -31.47
CA TYR A 68 -2.27 3.93 -32.33
C TYR A 68 -1.84 5.22 -31.61
N ILE A 69 -1.99 5.29 -30.28
CA ILE A 69 -1.63 6.44 -29.44
C ILE A 69 -0.24 6.23 -28.79
N ARG A 70 0.21 4.98 -28.70
CA ARG A 70 1.48 4.62 -28.09
C ARG A 70 2.65 5.17 -28.92
N SER A 71 3.37 6.15 -28.38
CA SER A 71 4.59 6.66 -29.01
C SER A 71 5.63 5.54 -29.23
N PRO A 72 6.42 5.57 -30.32
CA PRO A 72 7.41 4.53 -30.62
C PRO A 72 8.48 4.36 -29.54
N SER A 73 8.83 5.44 -28.84
CA SER A 73 9.70 5.43 -27.66
C SER A 73 8.88 5.74 -26.41
N PRO A 74 8.58 4.75 -25.55
CA PRO A 74 7.94 5.05 -24.28
C PRO A 74 8.85 5.96 -23.43
N PRO A 75 8.30 6.96 -22.73
CA PRO A 75 9.09 7.81 -21.85
C PRO A 75 9.80 6.97 -20.78
N PRO A 76 11.02 7.36 -20.35
CA PRO A 76 11.73 6.63 -19.31
C PRO A 76 10.91 6.58 -18.02
N LEU A 77 10.90 5.42 -17.38
CA LEU A 77 10.13 5.18 -16.15
C LEU A 77 10.56 6.15 -15.05
N CYS A 78 9.58 6.75 -14.38
CA CYS A 78 9.81 7.68 -13.29
C CYS A 78 9.44 7.01 -11.98
N MET A 79 10.45 6.68 -11.18
CA MET A 79 10.26 6.03 -9.88
C MET A 79 9.97 7.03 -8.75
N TYR A 80 9.50 8.22 -9.10
CA TYR A 80 9.14 9.25 -8.14
C TYR A 80 7.90 8.84 -7.35
N TYR A 81 8.06 8.80 -6.03
CA TYR A 81 6.93 8.75 -5.12
C TYR A 81 7.28 9.47 -3.80
N LEU A 82 6.26 10.04 -3.16
CA LEU A 82 6.42 10.80 -1.92
C LEU A 82 5.23 10.56 -0.99
N TRP A 83 5.50 10.20 0.25
CA TRP A 83 4.45 10.02 1.26
C TRP A 83 3.74 11.33 1.58
N ILE A 84 2.41 11.28 1.65
CA ILE A 84 1.56 12.39 2.10
C ILE A 84 1.29 12.24 3.59
N ASP A 85 0.86 11.04 3.98
CA ASP A 85 0.58 10.72 5.37
C ASP A 85 1.90 10.33 6.07
N MET A 86 2.08 10.86 7.28
CA MET A 86 3.21 10.50 8.16
C MET A 86 2.82 9.40 9.15
N GLU A 87 1.52 9.21 9.37
CA GLU A 87 0.95 8.28 10.33
C GLU A 87 -0.19 7.50 9.68
N MET A 88 -0.39 6.25 10.12
CA MET A 88 -1.51 5.45 9.67
C MET A 88 -2.84 6.07 10.12
N PRO A 89 -3.89 6.03 9.28
CA PRO A 89 -5.20 6.50 9.70
C PRO A 89 -5.80 5.55 10.76
N ASP A 90 -6.56 6.09 11.70
CA ASP A 90 -7.13 5.35 12.84
C ASP A 90 -7.89 4.09 12.43
N TRP A 91 -8.68 4.17 11.35
CA TRP A 91 -9.46 3.03 10.87
C TRP A 91 -8.56 1.86 10.47
N ALA A 92 -7.39 2.12 9.89
CA ALA A 92 -6.45 1.08 9.47
C ALA A 92 -5.78 0.45 10.69
N VAL A 93 -5.43 1.25 11.70
CA VAL A 93 -4.90 0.77 12.99
C VAL A 93 -5.92 -0.15 13.67
N ILE A 94 -7.18 0.27 13.72
CA ILE A 94 -8.28 -0.51 14.30
C ILE A 94 -8.45 -1.82 13.54
N GLU A 95 -8.52 -1.77 12.20
CA GLU A 95 -8.70 -2.95 11.36
C GLU A 95 -7.56 -3.97 11.54
N ILE A 96 -6.30 -3.50 11.55
CA ILE A 96 -5.13 -4.35 11.77
C ILE A 96 -5.22 -5.04 13.13
N ARG A 97 -5.53 -4.27 14.18
CA ARG A 97 -5.64 -4.79 15.54
C ARG A 97 -6.77 -5.81 15.68
N GLU A 98 -7.93 -5.54 15.11
CA GLU A 98 -9.07 -6.45 15.19
C GLU A 98 -8.83 -7.75 14.46
N ARG A 99 -8.30 -7.69 13.24
CA ARG A 99 -7.99 -8.90 12.47
C ARG A 99 -6.91 -9.73 13.15
N GLY A 100 -5.89 -9.08 13.71
CA GLY A 100 -4.89 -9.73 14.55
C GLY A 100 -5.52 -10.45 15.75
N ARG A 101 -6.42 -9.79 16.48
CA ARG A 101 -7.14 -10.40 17.61
C ARG A 101 -7.92 -11.65 17.19
N ARG A 102 -8.63 -11.60 16.06
CA ARG A 102 -9.41 -12.75 15.54
C ARG A 102 -8.49 -13.92 15.16
N ALA A 103 -7.36 -13.65 14.51
CA ALA A 103 -6.39 -14.67 14.16
C ALA A 103 -5.81 -15.36 15.39
N TRP A 104 -5.40 -14.59 16.41
CA TRP A 104 -4.91 -15.14 17.67
C TRP A 104 -5.94 -15.98 18.41
N ALA A 105 -7.20 -15.54 18.44
CA ALA A 105 -8.27 -16.31 19.07
C ALA A 105 -8.54 -17.65 18.36
N SER A 106 -8.40 -17.72 17.03
CA SER A 106 -8.51 -18.98 16.28
C SER A 106 -7.38 -19.94 16.65
N LEU A 107 -6.14 -19.44 16.64
CA LEU A 107 -4.96 -20.24 16.97
C LEU A 107 -4.99 -20.76 18.41
N ASP A 108 -5.39 -19.92 19.38
CA ASP A 108 -5.54 -20.34 20.79
C ASP A 108 -6.60 -21.45 20.93
N LEU A 109 -7.71 -21.33 20.20
CA LEU A 109 -8.75 -22.35 20.20
C LEU A 109 -8.26 -23.67 19.59
N GLU A 110 -7.58 -23.59 18.44
CA GLU A 110 -6.98 -24.76 17.77
C GLU A 110 -5.98 -25.47 18.68
N GLU A 111 -5.06 -24.72 19.31
CA GLU A 111 -4.07 -25.27 20.25
C GLU A 111 -4.75 -25.96 21.45
N ARG A 112 -5.82 -25.36 21.98
CA ARG A 112 -6.59 -25.95 23.09
C ARG A 112 -7.32 -27.22 22.68
N CYS A 113 -7.88 -27.27 21.46
CA CYS A 113 -8.49 -28.48 20.91
C CYS A 113 -7.44 -29.58 20.72
N GLU A 114 -6.30 -29.28 20.10
CA GLU A 114 -5.21 -30.23 19.89
C GLU A 114 -4.66 -30.79 21.21
N LYS A 115 -4.50 -29.93 22.22
CA LYS A 115 -4.07 -30.35 23.55
C LYS A 115 -5.08 -31.29 24.22
N ALA A 116 -6.38 -30.99 24.13
CA ALA A 116 -7.43 -31.86 24.66
C ALA A 116 -7.45 -33.22 23.96
N GLU A 117 -7.30 -33.26 22.63
CA GLU A 117 -7.20 -34.50 21.87
C GLU A 117 -5.94 -35.32 22.22
N ALA A 118 -4.82 -34.65 22.48
CA ALA A 118 -3.58 -35.31 22.91
C ALA A 118 -3.70 -35.91 24.32
N GLU A 119 -4.36 -35.19 25.23
CA GLU A 119 -4.67 -35.68 26.59
C GLU A 119 -5.64 -36.88 26.54
N GLU A 120 -6.68 -36.84 25.70
CA GLU A 120 -7.60 -37.96 25.50
C GLU A 120 -6.89 -39.20 24.92
N LYS A 121 -6.00 -39.01 23.94
CA LYS A 121 -5.22 -40.12 23.35
C LYS A 121 -4.17 -40.70 24.30
N ALA A 122 -3.77 -39.96 25.34
CA ALA A 122 -2.79 -40.39 26.33
C ALA A 122 -3.40 -41.08 27.55
N ALA A 123 -4.74 -41.06 27.68
CA ALA A 123 -5.51 -41.72 28.74
C ALA A 123 -5.93 -43.14 28.35
#